data_AF-A0A7I8C244-F1
#
_entry.id   AF-A0A7I8C244-F1
#
_cell.length_a   1.000
_cell.length_b   1.000
_cell.length_c   1.000
_cell.angle_alpha   90.00
_cell.angle_beta   90.00
_cell.angle_gamma   90.00
#
_symmetry.space_group_name_H-M   'P 1'
#
loop_
_entity.id
_entity.type
_entity.pdbx_description
1 polymer ?
#
loop_
_entity_poly.entity_id
_entity_poly.type
_entity_poly.pdbx_seq_one_letter_code
_entity_poly.pdbx_strand_id
1 'polypeptide(L)'
;MRNAATLFARVMAEVFSGKPAAKASQASTVGNANTAEEAPCSPNAAPADTRSPTSHVVGQGASNETIVTIGDIPHLFVDEGDHIVQFTPAFDDHAEETEFGLKIVPDLVPHWSQRAVHRCALKEAVALAIRQDGKPQSVAPLQQGKRAGNDVKPASPVATEEAFEPEASAPHRPRRTHNIDASNVVGRIVSWGEEKFPDRKRPGRHYISFAMHIDTSSGERTLQGEGLKEAIAECRCVVGDVVSVRRTGKVKVPAIRQTDGTPIMKDGKPLMWDKWLWSISK
;
A
#
# COMPACT_ATOMS: atom_id res chain seq x y z
N MET A 1 -31.00 -3.08 20.27
CA MET A 1 -31.06 -2.06 19.21
C MET A 1 -30.23 -2.58 18.04
N ARG A 2 -30.89 -3.01 16.95
CA ARG A 2 -30.28 -3.58 15.75
C ARG A 2 -30.78 -2.77 14.54
N ASN A 3 -29.95 -2.68 13.51
CA ASN A 3 -30.24 -2.20 12.13
C ASN A 3 -29.84 -0.76 11.80
N ALA A 4 -28.52 -0.49 11.71
CA ALA A 4 -27.98 0.67 10.99
C ALA A 4 -27.00 0.28 9.84
N ALA A 5 -26.53 -0.96 9.80
CA ALA A 5 -25.49 -1.39 8.84
C ALA A 5 -26.01 -1.79 7.44
N THR A 6 -27.33 -1.84 7.23
CA THR A 6 -27.92 -2.38 5.99
C THR A 6 -28.29 -1.32 4.96
N LEU A 7 -28.09 -0.03 5.25
CA LEU A 7 -28.49 1.06 4.35
C LEU A 7 -27.36 1.56 3.43
N PHE A 8 -26.08 1.35 3.78
CA PHE A 8 -24.97 1.82 2.94
C PHE A 8 -24.63 0.89 1.77
N ALA A 9 -24.89 -0.41 1.90
CA ALA A 9 -24.59 -1.39 0.85
C ALA A 9 -25.53 -1.31 -0.37
N ARG A 10 -26.69 -0.65 -0.25
CA ARG A 10 -27.65 -0.52 -1.36
C ARG A 10 -27.43 0.74 -2.21
N VAL A 11 -26.70 1.72 -1.71
CA VAL A 11 -26.51 3.02 -2.39
C VAL A 11 -25.40 2.98 -3.44
N MET A 12 -24.39 2.10 -3.32
CA MET A 12 -23.31 2.01 -4.31
C MET A 12 -23.65 1.17 -5.56
N ALA A 13 -24.76 0.41 -5.55
CA ALA A 13 -25.24 -0.31 -6.73
C ALA A 13 -26.03 0.59 -7.69
N GLU A 14 -26.52 1.75 -7.25
CA GLU A 14 -27.32 2.67 -8.08
C GLU A 14 -26.48 3.74 -8.81
N VAL A 15 -25.22 3.96 -8.42
CA VAL A 15 -24.38 5.03 -8.99
C VAL A 15 -23.79 4.68 -10.38
N PHE A 16 -23.93 3.43 -10.85
CA PHE A 16 -23.40 2.99 -12.16
C PHE A 16 -24.46 2.80 -13.25
N SER A 17 -25.69 3.31 -13.07
CA SER A 17 -26.69 3.27 -14.14
C SER A 17 -26.45 4.40 -15.15
N GLY A 18 -25.75 4.05 -16.23
CA GLY A 18 -25.56 4.91 -17.40
C GLY A 18 -26.87 5.43 -17.98
N LYS A 19 -26.85 6.72 -18.30
CA LYS A 19 -27.91 7.55 -18.92
C LYS A 19 -28.44 6.94 -20.23
N PRO A 20 -29.77 6.80 -20.46
CA PRO A 20 -30.28 6.38 -21.76
C PRO A 20 -30.34 7.58 -22.72
N ALA A 21 -29.71 7.43 -23.89
CA ALA A 21 -29.90 8.33 -25.02
C ALA A 21 -31.29 8.13 -25.64
N ALA A 22 -31.91 9.24 -25.99
CA ALA A 22 -33.29 9.36 -26.44
C ALA A 22 -33.60 8.53 -27.71
N LYS A 23 -34.75 7.83 -27.66
CA LYS A 23 -35.46 7.28 -28.82
C LYS A 23 -36.03 8.42 -29.67
N ALA A 24 -35.77 8.38 -30.97
CA ALA A 24 -36.65 8.95 -31.99
C ALA A 24 -37.41 7.80 -32.68
N SER A 25 -38.70 8.02 -32.85
CA SER A 25 -39.75 7.06 -33.23
C SER A 25 -39.94 6.90 -34.75
N GLN A 26 -40.78 5.92 -35.08
CA GLN A 26 -41.58 5.67 -36.31
C GLN A 26 -41.00 4.60 -37.26
N ALA A 27 -41.76 3.64 -37.81
CA ALA A 27 -43.18 3.30 -37.71
C ALA A 27 -43.39 1.82 -38.14
N SER A 28 -44.60 1.35 -37.87
CA SER A 28 -45.19 0.01 -37.94
C SER A 28 -45.39 -0.60 -39.35
N THR A 29 -45.62 -1.93 -39.41
CA THR A 29 -46.90 -2.59 -39.82
C THR A 29 -46.70 -3.91 -40.63
N VAL A 30 -47.23 -5.04 -40.09
CA VAL A 30 -47.87 -6.24 -40.73
C VAL A 30 -47.09 -6.96 -41.87
N GLY A 31 -46.84 -8.28 -41.92
CA GLY A 31 -47.56 -9.48 -41.48
C GLY A 31 -47.88 -10.35 -42.71
N ASN A 32 -47.34 -11.58 -42.83
CA ASN A 32 -48.04 -12.76 -43.38
C ASN A 32 -47.15 -14.01 -43.48
N ALA A 33 -47.78 -15.17 -43.28
CA ALA A 33 -47.26 -16.51 -43.42
C ALA A 33 -47.47 -17.06 -44.85
N ASN A 34 -46.58 -17.95 -45.32
CA ASN A 34 -46.92 -19.28 -45.87
C ASN A 34 -45.71 -20.05 -46.46
N THR A 35 -45.56 -21.29 -45.95
CA THR A 35 -45.49 -22.58 -46.69
C THR A 35 -44.26 -23.00 -47.53
N ALA A 36 -43.75 -24.21 -47.15
CA ALA A 36 -43.07 -25.27 -47.92
C ALA A 36 -41.69 -24.97 -48.57
N GLU A 37 -40.76 -25.88 -48.84
CA GLU A 37 -40.39 -27.28 -48.51
C GLU A 37 -38.99 -27.46 -49.18
N GLU A 38 -38.28 -28.54 -48.87
CA GLU A 38 -37.09 -29.09 -49.57
C GLU A 38 -35.67 -28.52 -49.29
N ALA A 39 -34.82 -29.42 -48.77
CA ALA A 39 -33.36 -29.43 -48.88
C ALA A 39 -32.96 -29.99 -50.26
N PRO A 40 -31.72 -29.82 -50.81
CA PRO A 40 -30.48 -30.27 -50.18
C PRO A 40 -29.22 -29.44 -50.48
N CYS A 41 -28.08 -29.94 -49.96
CA CYS A 41 -26.67 -29.59 -50.21
C CYS A 41 -26.01 -28.58 -49.26
N SER A 42 -25.26 -29.16 -48.31
CA SER A 42 -24.02 -28.59 -47.77
C SER A 42 -23.08 -28.15 -48.91
N PRO A 43 -22.30 -27.06 -48.71
CA PRO A 43 -20.97 -27.31 -48.18
C PRO A 43 -20.50 -26.27 -47.15
N ASN A 44 -19.51 -26.72 -46.38
CA ASN A 44 -18.55 -25.92 -45.63
C ASN A 44 -19.01 -25.29 -44.30
N ALA A 45 -18.81 -26.05 -43.23
CA ALA A 45 -18.61 -25.52 -41.89
C ALA A 45 -17.32 -24.67 -41.87
N ALA A 46 -17.48 -23.36 -42.03
CA ALA A 46 -16.49 -22.40 -41.57
C ALA A 46 -16.80 -22.07 -40.10
N PRO A 47 -15.83 -22.15 -39.18
CA PRO A 47 -16.03 -21.64 -37.83
C PRO A 47 -16.04 -20.12 -37.90
N ALA A 48 -17.23 -19.53 -38.02
CA ALA A 48 -17.42 -18.11 -37.77
C ALA A 48 -17.51 -17.87 -36.26
N ASP A 49 -16.37 -17.99 -35.58
CA ASP A 49 -16.17 -17.38 -34.26
C ASP A 49 -15.01 -16.38 -34.35
N THR A 50 -15.11 -15.49 -35.34
CA THR A 50 -14.43 -14.19 -35.26
C THR A 50 -15.30 -13.32 -34.36
N ARG A 51 -15.27 -13.61 -33.04
CA ARG A 51 -15.71 -12.66 -32.03
C ARG A 51 -14.86 -11.42 -32.24
N SER A 52 -15.46 -10.45 -32.91
CA SER A 52 -14.91 -9.11 -33.05
C SER A 52 -14.62 -8.62 -31.64
N PRO A 53 -13.52 -7.89 -31.38
CA PRO A 53 -13.30 -7.27 -30.08
C PRO A 53 -14.37 -6.17 -29.92
N THR A 54 -15.57 -6.58 -29.51
CA THR A 54 -16.60 -5.67 -29.09
C THR A 54 -16.05 -5.01 -27.84
N SER A 55 -15.78 -3.71 -27.92
CA SER A 55 -15.47 -2.89 -26.76
C SER A 55 -16.67 -2.95 -25.82
N HIS A 56 -16.70 -3.95 -24.95
CA HIS A 56 -17.73 -4.15 -23.96
C HIS A 56 -17.40 -3.26 -22.76
N VAL A 57 -18.38 -2.50 -22.29
CA VAL A 57 -18.22 -1.67 -21.09
C VAL A 57 -18.28 -2.59 -19.88
N VAL A 58 -17.15 -2.74 -19.19
CA VAL A 58 -17.04 -3.60 -18.02
C VAL A 58 -17.72 -2.99 -16.80
N GLY A 59 -18.28 -3.85 -15.93
CA GLY A 59 -18.90 -3.44 -14.66
C GLY A 59 -20.40 -3.17 -14.75
N GLN A 60 -21.06 -3.71 -15.78
CA GLN A 60 -22.52 -3.61 -15.96
C GLN A 60 -23.28 -4.82 -15.37
N GLY A 61 -22.57 -5.77 -14.75
CA GLY A 61 -23.15 -7.00 -14.21
C GLY A 61 -23.44 -8.03 -15.30
N ALA A 62 -22.63 -8.05 -16.37
CA ALA A 62 -22.77 -9.04 -17.43
C ALA A 62 -22.51 -10.47 -16.90
N SER A 63 -23.01 -11.50 -17.58
CA SER A 63 -22.91 -12.89 -17.10
C SER A 63 -21.47 -13.42 -17.04
N ASN A 64 -20.54 -12.79 -17.77
CA ASN A 64 -19.12 -13.08 -17.73
C ASN A 64 -18.35 -12.24 -16.71
N GLU A 65 -19.04 -11.44 -15.91
CA GLU A 65 -18.45 -10.59 -14.87
C GLU A 65 -18.65 -11.20 -13.49
N THR A 66 -17.58 -11.21 -12.69
CA THR A 66 -17.60 -11.66 -11.29
C THR A 66 -16.91 -10.64 -10.42
N ILE A 67 -17.62 -10.11 -9.43
CA ILE A 67 -17.08 -9.15 -8.46
C ILE A 67 -16.70 -9.90 -7.18
N VAL A 68 -15.46 -9.71 -6.73
CA VAL A 68 -14.94 -10.27 -5.47
C VAL A 68 -14.25 -9.16 -4.69
N THR A 69 -14.57 -9.01 -3.41
CA THR A 69 -13.90 -8.06 -2.52
C THR A 69 -12.65 -8.71 -1.92
N ILE A 70 -11.49 -8.09 -2.11
CA ILE A 70 -10.20 -8.53 -1.56
C ILE A 70 -9.59 -7.34 -0.82
N GLY A 71 -9.31 -7.48 0.48
CA GLY A 71 -8.72 -6.40 1.28
C GLY A 71 -9.54 -5.10 1.23
N ASP A 72 -10.87 -5.20 1.31
CA ASP A 72 -11.84 -4.09 1.23
C ASP A 72 -11.91 -3.36 -0.13
N ILE A 73 -11.17 -3.81 -1.14
CA ILE A 73 -11.22 -3.29 -2.51
C ILE A 73 -12.07 -4.24 -3.37
N PRO A 74 -13.04 -3.74 -4.15
CA PRO A 74 -13.76 -4.58 -5.11
C PRO A 74 -12.88 -4.87 -6.33
N HIS A 75 -12.76 -6.15 -6.68
CA HIS A 75 -12.11 -6.60 -7.90
C HIS A 75 -13.16 -7.15 -8.86
N LEU A 76 -13.12 -6.70 -10.10
CA LEU A 76 -13.95 -7.22 -11.17
C LEU A 76 -13.12 -8.18 -12.03
N PHE A 77 -13.57 -9.41 -12.14
CA PHE A 77 -13.00 -10.43 -13.02
C PHE A 77 -13.94 -10.62 -14.21
N VAL A 78 -13.42 -10.43 -15.41
CA VAL A 78 -14.16 -10.59 -16.66
C VAL A 78 -13.61 -11.81 -17.38
N ASP A 79 -14.48 -12.78 -17.66
CA ASP A 79 -14.15 -13.97 -18.43
C ASP A 79 -14.31 -13.69 -19.93
N GLU A 80 -13.18 -13.66 -20.65
CA GLU A 80 -13.13 -13.46 -22.10
C GLU A 80 -13.10 -14.81 -22.86
N GLY A 81 -13.07 -15.93 -22.13
CA GLY A 81 -13.08 -17.29 -22.65
C GLY A 81 -11.72 -17.97 -22.59
N ASP A 82 -10.66 -17.35 -23.12
CA ASP A 82 -9.29 -17.88 -23.08
C ASP A 82 -8.47 -17.34 -21.89
N HIS A 83 -8.90 -16.22 -21.32
CA HIS A 83 -8.28 -15.58 -20.18
C HIS A 83 -9.29 -14.81 -19.33
N ILE A 84 -8.88 -14.52 -18.09
CA ILE A 84 -9.63 -13.69 -17.16
C ILE A 84 -8.92 -12.34 -17.02
N VAL A 85 -9.63 -11.25 -17.30
CA VAL A 85 -9.12 -9.90 -17.07
C VAL A 85 -9.57 -9.43 -15.69
N GLN A 86 -8.64 -8.97 -14.88
CA GLN A 86 -8.89 -8.41 -13.56
C GLN A 86 -8.84 -6.89 -13.61
N PHE A 87 -9.86 -6.24 -13.06
CA PHE A 87 -9.96 -4.80 -12.91
C PHE A 87 -10.10 -4.42 -11.43
N THR A 88 -9.68 -3.20 -11.12
CA THR A 88 -9.89 -2.54 -9.82
C THR A 88 -10.43 -1.13 -10.02
N PRO A 89 -11.19 -0.57 -9.06
CA PRO A 89 -11.59 0.82 -9.12
C PRO A 89 -10.36 1.72 -9.09
N ALA A 90 -10.32 2.68 -10.00
CA ALA A 90 -9.34 3.75 -10.04
C ALA A 90 -10.07 5.09 -10.18
N PHE A 91 -9.41 6.16 -9.75
CA PHE A 91 -9.86 7.53 -9.94
C PHE A 91 -8.85 8.21 -10.86
N ASP A 92 -9.36 8.95 -11.84
CA ASP A 92 -8.50 9.81 -12.66
C ASP A 92 -8.19 11.09 -11.89
N ASP A 93 -7.03 11.67 -12.16
CA ASP A 93 -6.65 12.96 -11.57
C ASP A 93 -6.98 14.09 -12.57
N HIS A 94 -7.64 15.15 -12.13
CA HIS A 94 -7.84 16.37 -12.92
C HIS A 94 -7.35 17.61 -12.20
N ALA A 95 -7.02 18.64 -12.97
CA ALA A 95 -6.63 19.94 -12.44
C ALA A 95 -7.89 20.80 -12.22
N GLU A 96 -8.11 21.22 -10.99
CA GLU A 96 -9.24 22.06 -10.58
C GLU A 96 -8.74 23.34 -9.92
N GLU A 97 -9.36 24.47 -10.26
CA GLU A 97 -9.06 25.74 -9.60
C GLU A 97 -9.78 25.78 -8.25
N THR A 98 -8.99 25.72 -7.17
CA THR A 98 -9.48 25.80 -5.80
C THR A 98 -9.18 27.19 -5.20
N GLU A 99 -9.74 27.50 -4.03
CA GLU A 99 -9.39 28.72 -3.28
C GLU A 99 -7.89 28.83 -2.94
N PHE A 100 -7.16 27.70 -2.99
CA PHE A 100 -5.71 27.62 -2.79
C PHE A 100 -4.93 27.59 -4.12
N GLY A 101 -5.56 27.98 -5.23
CA GLY A 101 -5.04 27.93 -6.60
C GLY A 101 -5.33 26.61 -7.31
N LEU A 102 -4.68 26.40 -8.45
CA LEU A 102 -4.81 25.18 -9.24
C LEU A 102 -4.26 23.97 -8.47
N LYS A 103 -5.12 22.97 -8.22
CA LYS A 103 -4.78 21.72 -7.54
C LYS A 103 -5.10 20.53 -8.43
N ILE A 104 -4.32 19.48 -8.30
CA ILE A 104 -4.66 18.17 -8.86
C ILE A 104 -5.52 17.48 -7.82
N VAL A 105 -6.75 17.15 -8.19
CA VAL A 105 -7.72 16.46 -7.34
C VAL A 105 -8.17 15.19 -8.06
N PRO A 106 -8.48 14.11 -7.32
CA PRO A 106 -9.05 12.92 -7.92
C PRO A 106 -10.50 13.18 -8.31
N ASP A 107 -10.92 12.59 -9.43
CA ASP A 107 -12.30 12.50 -9.83
C ASP A 107 -13.11 11.80 -8.74
N LEU A 108 -14.38 12.19 -8.60
CA LEU A 108 -15.29 11.58 -7.61
C LEU A 108 -15.91 10.27 -8.09
N VAL A 109 -15.89 10.03 -9.40
CA VAL A 109 -16.49 8.85 -10.02
C VAL A 109 -15.37 7.87 -10.38
N PRO A 110 -15.30 6.69 -9.74
CA PRO A 110 -14.30 5.71 -10.09
C PRO A 110 -14.63 5.04 -11.42
N HIS A 111 -13.60 4.60 -12.13
CA HIS A 111 -13.72 3.75 -13.31
C HIS A 111 -13.00 2.41 -13.09
N TRP A 112 -13.30 1.41 -13.92
CA TRP A 112 -12.61 0.13 -13.88
C TRP A 112 -11.28 0.21 -14.64
N SER A 113 -10.18 0.08 -13.90
CA SER A 113 -8.84 0.06 -14.48
C SER A 113 -8.29 -1.37 -14.50
N GLN A 114 -7.73 -1.78 -15.65
CA GLN A 114 -7.19 -3.12 -15.83
C GLN A 114 -5.94 -3.30 -14.97
N ARG A 115 -5.98 -4.30 -14.09
CA ARG A 115 -4.90 -4.62 -13.17
C ARG A 115 -4.03 -5.78 -13.64
N ALA A 116 -4.65 -6.85 -14.13
CA ALA A 116 -3.94 -8.06 -14.54
C ALA A 116 -4.72 -8.88 -15.56
N VAL A 117 -4.01 -9.76 -16.28
CA VAL A 117 -4.59 -10.76 -17.19
C VAL A 117 -4.13 -12.14 -16.73
N HIS A 118 -5.07 -13.03 -16.46
CA HIS A 118 -4.83 -14.36 -15.93
C HIS A 118 -5.19 -15.41 -16.99
N ARG A 119 -4.20 -16.19 -17.43
CA ARG A 119 -4.41 -17.31 -18.37
C ARG A 119 -4.72 -18.61 -17.62
N CYS A 120 -5.72 -18.55 -16.76
CA CYS A 120 -6.17 -19.68 -15.95
C CYS A 120 -7.67 -19.56 -15.66
N ALA A 121 -8.25 -20.58 -15.05
CA ALA A 121 -9.67 -20.57 -14.69
C ALA A 121 -9.97 -19.47 -13.65
N LEU A 122 -11.20 -18.95 -13.66
CA LEU A 122 -11.66 -17.88 -12.76
C LEU A 122 -11.31 -18.11 -11.28
N LYS A 123 -11.51 -19.33 -10.77
CA LYS A 123 -11.19 -19.67 -9.37
C LYS A 123 -9.70 -19.50 -9.05
N GLU A 124 -8.84 -19.86 -9.99
CA GLU A 124 -7.39 -19.73 -9.84
C GLU A 124 -6.96 -18.27 -9.96
N ALA A 125 -7.56 -17.51 -10.88
CA ALA A 125 -7.34 -16.07 -11.03
C ALA A 125 -7.67 -15.31 -9.73
N VAL A 126 -8.81 -15.63 -9.11
CA VAL A 126 -9.20 -15.06 -7.80
C VAL A 126 -8.19 -15.45 -6.71
N ALA A 127 -7.78 -16.72 -6.65
CA ALA A 127 -6.78 -17.15 -5.69
C ALA A 127 -5.40 -16.50 -5.91
N LEU A 128 -5.02 -16.20 -7.16
CA LEU A 128 -3.81 -15.44 -7.48
C LEU A 128 -3.93 -13.98 -7.03
N ALA A 129 -5.07 -13.33 -7.29
CA ALA A 129 -5.32 -11.97 -6.84
C ALA A 129 -5.22 -11.83 -5.31
N ILE A 130 -5.86 -12.74 -4.56
CA ILE A 130 -5.78 -12.75 -3.08
C ILE A 130 -4.33 -12.87 -2.59
N ARG A 131 -3.52 -13.72 -3.25
CA ARG A 131 -2.10 -13.89 -2.91
C ARG A 131 -1.23 -12.70 -3.29
N GLN A 132 -1.61 -11.95 -4.32
CA GLN A 132 -0.89 -10.77 -4.79
C GLN A 132 -1.19 -9.55 -3.92
N ASP A 133 -2.44 -9.34 -3.50
CA ASP A 133 -2.82 -8.26 -2.58
C ASP A 133 -2.27 -8.44 -1.16
N GLY A 134 -1.93 -9.68 -0.77
CA GLY A 134 -1.19 -9.96 0.46
C GLY A 134 0.31 -9.64 0.41
N LYS A 135 0.86 -9.21 -0.74
CA LYS A 135 2.24 -8.72 -0.86
C LYS A 135 2.22 -7.20 -1.06
N PRO A 136 3.01 -6.43 -0.30
CA PRO A 136 3.08 -4.99 -0.50
C PRO A 136 3.48 -4.69 -1.95
N GLN A 137 2.63 -3.95 -2.65
CA GLN A 137 2.85 -3.51 -4.01
C GLN A 137 4.16 -2.73 -4.07
N SER A 138 5.16 -3.28 -4.77
CA SER A 138 6.36 -2.53 -5.16
C SER A 138 5.91 -1.45 -6.13
N VAL A 139 5.84 -0.21 -5.65
CA VAL A 139 5.65 0.98 -6.49
C VAL A 139 6.80 1.02 -7.50
N ALA A 140 6.51 0.66 -8.75
CA ALA A 140 7.47 0.80 -9.84
C ALA A 140 7.66 2.30 -10.11
N PRO A 141 8.89 2.84 -10.06
CA PRO A 141 9.13 4.21 -10.47
C PRO A 141 8.93 4.34 -11.98
N LEU A 142 8.15 5.34 -12.38
CA LEU A 142 8.04 5.82 -13.75
C LEU A 142 9.43 6.01 -14.37
N GLN A 143 9.61 5.45 -15.57
CA GLN A 143 10.79 5.67 -16.40
C GLN A 143 10.81 7.14 -16.84
N GLN A 144 11.74 7.93 -16.28
CA GLN A 144 12.09 9.24 -16.83
C GLN A 144 13.39 9.14 -17.63
N GLY A 145 13.31 9.58 -18.88
CA GLY A 145 14.28 9.31 -19.93
C GLY A 145 15.61 10.05 -19.81
N LYS A 146 16.57 9.46 -20.53
CA LYS A 146 17.80 10.02 -21.10
C LYS A 146 18.09 11.49 -20.80
N ARG A 147 19.25 11.73 -20.17
CA ARG A 147 20.21 12.74 -20.65
C ARG A 147 21.63 12.26 -20.45
N ALA A 148 22.39 12.32 -21.54
CA ALA A 148 23.81 12.07 -21.63
C ALA A 148 24.60 13.21 -20.97
N GLY A 149 25.76 12.87 -20.42
CA GLY A 149 26.77 13.82 -19.98
C GLY A 149 27.99 13.08 -19.49
N ASN A 150 29.09 13.19 -20.25
CA ASN A 150 30.47 12.93 -19.83
C ASN A 150 30.74 13.50 -18.42
N ASP A 151 31.64 13.00 -17.58
CA ASP A 151 33.07 12.93 -17.88
C ASP A 151 33.84 12.33 -16.68
N VAL A 152 35.05 11.82 -16.97
CA VAL A 152 36.24 11.58 -16.12
C VAL A 152 36.26 10.46 -15.04
N LYS A 153 37.33 9.67 -15.23
CA LYS A 153 37.96 8.53 -14.55
C LYS A 153 38.36 8.77 -13.06
N PRO A 154 38.58 7.70 -12.25
CA PRO A 154 38.74 7.80 -10.80
C PRO A 154 40.20 7.94 -10.35
N ALA A 155 40.40 8.59 -9.19
CA ALA A 155 41.63 8.51 -8.40
C ALA A 155 41.29 8.52 -6.90
N SER A 156 41.62 7.42 -6.23
CA SER A 156 41.74 7.26 -4.78
C SER A 156 43.23 7.36 -4.38
N PRO A 157 43.61 7.23 -3.10
CA PRO A 157 43.18 7.95 -1.90
C PRO A 157 44.39 8.67 -1.24
N VAL A 158 44.15 9.68 -0.40
CA VAL A 158 45.22 10.20 0.49
C VAL A 158 44.76 10.14 1.93
N ALA A 159 45.55 9.40 2.69
CA ALA A 159 45.50 9.23 4.12
C ALA A 159 45.65 10.56 4.87
N THR A 160 44.95 10.69 5.98
CA THR A 160 45.45 11.48 7.11
C THR A 160 45.13 10.71 8.37
N GLU A 161 46.19 10.20 8.96
CA GLU A 161 46.28 9.65 10.30
C GLU A 161 45.99 10.76 11.32
N GLU A 162 45.13 10.49 12.29
CA GLU A 162 45.26 11.09 13.62
C GLU A 162 45.21 9.97 14.67
N ALA A 163 46.43 9.61 15.07
CA ALA A 163 46.89 9.13 16.38
C ALA A 163 45.86 8.54 17.34
N PHE A 164 45.93 7.22 17.48
CA PHE A 164 45.62 6.48 18.70
C PHE A 164 46.95 6.06 19.35
N GLU A 165 47.10 6.24 20.65
CA GLU A 165 48.10 5.53 21.47
C GLU A 165 47.41 4.92 22.70
N PRO A 166 47.91 3.78 23.24
CA PRO A 166 47.08 2.78 23.87
C PRO A 166 47.40 2.50 25.36
N GLU A 167 46.51 1.70 25.95
CA GLU A 167 46.76 0.68 26.98
C GLU A 167 46.67 1.05 28.48
N ALA A 168 45.69 0.43 29.16
CA ALA A 168 45.92 -0.31 30.40
C ALA A 168 44.85 -1.41 30.54
N SER A 169 45.32 -2.64 30.76
CA SER A 169 44.60 -3.91 30.70
C SER A 169 43.80 -4.25 31.97
N ALA A 170 42.76 -5.09 31.80
CA ALA A 170 42.09 -6.03 32.74
C ALA A 170 40.58 -5.79 33.00
N PRO A 171 39.80 -6.84 33.37
CA PRO A 171 39.77 -8.21 32.86
C PRO A 171 38.39 -8.57 32.24
N HIS A 172 38.33 -9.75 31.62
CA HIS A 172 37.19 -10.35 30.93
C HIS A 172 35.82 -10.16 31.60
N ARG A 173 34.91 -9.48 30.90
CA ARG A 173 33.47 -9.77 30.96
C ARG A 173 33.07 -10.31 29.58
N PRO A 174 32.28 -11.38 29.46
CA PRO A 174 31.93 -11.94 28.16
C PRO A 174 31.32 -10.84 27.30
N ARG A 175 32.04 -10.46 26.24
CA ARG A 175 31.53 -9.62 25.17
C ARG A 175 30.28 -10.33 24.66
N ARG A 176 29.10 -9.82 25.03
CA ARG A 176 27.85 -10.14 24.33
C ARG A 176 28.12 -9.86 22.87
N THR A 177 28.30 -10.91 22.10
CA THR A 177 28.22 -10.97 20.65
C THR A 177 26.78 -10.61 20.26
N HIS A 178 26.45 -9.32 20.35
CA HIS A 178 25.13 -8.84 19.93
C HIS A 178 25.26 -7.48 19.23
N ASN A 179 26.18 -7.43 18.27
CA ASN A 179 26.38 -6.24 17.44
C ASN A 179 26.25 -6.53 15.95
N ILE A 180 25.48 -7.57 15.62
CA ILE A 180 25.04 -7.87 14.26
C ILE A 180 23.51 -7.82 14.35
N ASP A 181 22.91 -6.84 13.68
CA ASP A 181 21.47 -6.66 13.47
C ASP A 181 20.61 -5.97 14.56
N ALA A 182 21.17 -5.05 15.37
CA ALA A 182 20.36 -4.24 16.30
C ALA A 182 19.43 -3.21 15.59
N SER A 183 19.52 -3.10 14.27
CA SER A 183 18.73 -2.18 13.45
C SER A 183 17.42 -2.77 12.95
N ASN A 184 17.29 -4.10 12.91
CA ASN A 184 16.10 -4.81 12.45
C ASN A 184 15.73 -5.89 13.46
N VAL A 185 14.50 -5.88 13.94
CA VAL A 185 14.00 -6.85 14.92
C VAL A 185 12.72 -7.46 14.37
N VAL A 186 12.71 -8.78 14.18
CA VAL A 186 11.55 -9.54 13.72
C VAL A 186 11.03 -10.38 14.87
N GLY A 187 9.73 -10.29 15.13
CA GLY A 187 9.10 -11.08 16.20
C GLY A 187 7.65 -10.68 16.47
N ARG A 188 7.08 -11.26 17.52
CA ARG A 188 5.69 -10.99 17.92
C ARG A 188 5.62 -9.81 18.88
N ILE A 189 4.70 -8.88 18.65
CA ILE A 189 4.45 -7.76 19.57
C ILE A 189 3.87 -8.30 20.88
N VAL A 190 4.56 -8.08 21.99
CA VAL A 190 4.11 -8.49 23.33
C VAL A 190 3.35 -7.35 24.00
N SER A 191 3.92 -6.15 23.98
CA SER A 191 3.34 -4.95 24.57
C SER A 191 4.04 -3.69 24.06
N TRP A 192 3.41 -2.53 24.26
CA TRP A 192 4.01 -1.22 24.01
C TRP A 192 3.37 -0.17 24.89
N GLY A 193 4.11 0.90 25.21
CA GLY A 193 3.64 1.95 26.11
C GLY A 193 4.76 2.86 26.58
N GLU A 194 4.42 3.78 27.48
CA GLU A 194 5.40 4.66 28.11
C GLU A 194 6.02 4.00 29.34
N GLU A 195 7.36 3.93 29.38
CA GLU A 195 8.11 3.26 30.44
C GLU A 195 9.20 4.17 31.01
N LYS A 196 9.61 3.90 32.25
CA LYS A 196 10.67 4.63 32.93
C LYS A 196 12.03 3.97 32.67
N PHE A 197 12.93 4.70 32.04
CA PHE A 197 14.29 4.28 31.76
C PHE A 197 15.29 5.03 32.66
N PRO A 198 16.33 4.36 33.17
CA PRO A 198 17.35 5.01 33.97
C PRO A 198 18.19 5.98 33.10
N ASP A 199 18.42 7.19 33.60
CA ASP A 199 19.27 8.18 32.95
C ASP A 199 20.74 7.83 33.20
N ARG A 200 21.43 7.34 32.16
CA ARG A 200 22.86 7.00 32.24
C ARG A 200 23.75 8.22 32.49
N LYS A 201 23.29 9.42 32.16
CA LYS A 201 24.06 10.66 32.37
C LYS A 201 23.86 11.22 33.77
N ARG A 202 22.76 10.87 34.44
CA ARG A 202 22.39 11.36 35.77
C ARG A 202 21.97 10.18 36.65
N PRO A 203 22.92 9.50 37.31
CA PRO A 203 22.61 8.35 38.14
C PRO A 203 21.57 8.71 39.20
N GLY A 204 20.56 7.85 39.38
CA GLY A 204 19.42 8.07 40.29
C GLY A 204 18.21 8.77 39.66
N ARG A 205 18.34 9.33 38.45
CA ARG A 205 17.19 9.87 37.69
C ARG A 205 16.68 8.87 36.67
N HIS A 206 15.37 8.94 36.43
CA HIS A 206 14.69 8.20 35.38
C HIS A 206 14.04 9.19 34.43
N TYR A 207 13.93 8.80 33.17
CA TYR A 207 13.15 9.53 32.18
C TYR A 207 12.08 8.60 31.60
N ILE A 208 10.97 9.19 31.18
CA ILE A 208 9.88 8.45 30.56
C ILE A 208 10.09 8.48 29.05
N SER A 209 9.96 7.32 28.40
CA SER A 209 10.04 7.19 26.95
C SER A 209 9.07 6.11 26.50
N PHE A 210 8.53 6.26 25.30
CA PHE A 210 7.79 5.17 24.67
C PHE A 210 8.72 3.98 24.34
N ALA A 211 8.22 2.78 24.55
CA ALA A 211 8.90 1.52 24.29
C ALA A 211 7.94 0.45 23.75
N MET A 212 8.51 -0.50 23.03
CA MET A 212 7.82 -1.62 22.41
C MET A 212 8.60 -2.90 22.69
N HIS A 213 7.92 -3.93 23.17
CA HIS A 213 8.51 -5.23 23.46
C HIS A 213 8.12 -6.25 22.40
N ILE A 214 9.14 -6.91 21.85
CA ILE A 214 9.00 -7.88 20.77
C ILE A 214 9.58 -9.22 21.24
N ASP A 215 8.76 -10.26 21.21
CA ASP A 215 9.22 -11.62 21.44
C ASP A 215 9.87 -12.16 20.17
N THR A 216 11.17 -12.43 20.25
CA THR A 216 11.98 -12.96 19.15
C THR A 216 12.41 -14.38 19.46
N SER A 217 12.92 -15.11 18.45
CA SER A 217 13.51 -16.43 18.67
C SER A 217 14.68 -16.44 19.68
N SER A 218 15.30 -15.28 19.90
CA SER A 218 16.40 -15.09 20.86
C SER A 218 15.95 -14.58 22.24
N GLY A 219 14.64 -14.46 22.45
CA GLY A 219 14.02 -13.86 23.64
C GLY A 219 13.46 -12.46 23.39
N GLU A 220 12.94 -11.86 24.44
CA GLU A 220 12.28 -10.55 24.38
C GLU A 220 13.27 -9.40 24.11
N ARG A 221 12.87 -8.51 23.20
CA ARG A 221 13.63 -7.33 22.79
C ARG A 221 12.81 -6.07 23.02
N THR A 222 13.36 -5.16 23.81
CA THR A 222 12.79 -3.82 24.03
C THR A 222 13.37 -2.83 23.03
N LEU A 223 12.49 -2.24 22.22
CA LEU A 223 12.78 -1.10 21.34
C LEU A 223 12.29 0.18 22.01
N GLN A 224 13.09 1.24 21.95
CA GLN A 224 12.81 2.48 22.66
C GLN A 224 12.84 3.69 21.72
N GLY A 225 11.82 4.53 21.79
CA GLY A 225 11.80 5.86 21.18
C GLY A 225 10.43 6.32 20.71
N GLU A 226 10.20 7.64 20.74
CA GLU A 226 8.90 8.25 20.38
C GLU A 226 8.45 7.97 18.94
N GLY A 227 9.37 7.79 17.98
CA GLY A 227 9.00 7.47 16.59
C GLY A 227 8.34 6.10 16.41
N LEU A 228 8.38 5.23 17.43
CA LEU A 228 7.63 3.97 17.40
C LEU A 228 6.11 4.21 17.41
N LYS A 229 5.63 5.29 18.05
CA LYS A 229 4.19 5.65 18.07
C LYS A 229 3.67 5.87 16.65
N GLU A 230 4.43 6.61 15.83
CA GLU A 230 4.10 6.91 14.44
C GLU A 230 4.14 5.64 13.59
N ALA A 231 5.19 4.84 13.73
CA ALA A 231 5.34 3.61 12.96
C ALA A 231 4.25 2.56 13.29
N ILE A 232 3.83 2.46 14.56
CA ILE A 232 2.72 1.60 14.99
C ILE A 232 1.40 2.10 14.37
N ALA A 233 1.16 3.41 14.39
CA ALA A 233 -0.05 4.01 13.83
C ALA A 233 -0.11 3.84 12.30
N GLU A 234 1.01 4.03 11.61
CA GLU A 234 1.12 3.87 10.16
C GLU A 234 0.91 2.41 9.72
N CYS A 235 1.55 1.46 10.39
CA CYS A 235 1.41 0.03 10.11
C CYS A 235 0.09 -0.57 10.63
N ARG A 236 -0.64 0.16 11.49
CA ARG A 236 -1.83 -0.31 12.21
C ARG A 236 -1.60 -1.67 12.90
N CYS A 237 -0.46 -1.82 13.55
CA CYS A 237 -0.13 -3.05 14.26
C CYS A 237 -0.74 -3.10 15.66
N VAL A 238 -1.09 -4.32 16.09
CA VAL A 238 -1.68 -4.59 17.40
C VAL A 238 -0.84 -5.59 18.18
N VAL A 239 -1.03 -5.63 19.50
CA VAL A 239 -0.40 -6.65 20.34
C VAL A 239 -0.79 -8.04 19.82
N GLY A 240 0.20 -8.91 19.66
CA GLY A 240 0.05 -10.24 19.08
C GLY A 240 0.44 -10.35 17.60
N ASP A 241 0.57 -9.25 16.86
CA ASP A 241 1.04 -9.27 15.47
C ASP A 241 2.50 -9.73 15.38
N VAL A 242 2.86 -10.43 14.31
CA VAL A 242 4.26 -10.71 13.97
C VAL A 242 4.72 -9.61 13.01
N VAL A 243 5.81 -8.92 13.36
CA VAL A 243 6.28 -7.75 12.63
C VAL A 243 7.80 -7.75 12.46
N SER A 244 8.26 -7.06 11.42
CA SER A 244 9.65 -6.63 11.28
C SER A 244 9.74 -5.13 11.59
N VAL A 245 10.54 -4.78 12.59
CA VAL A 245 10.73 -3.40 13.06
C VAL A 245 12.15 -2.96 12.77
N ARG A 246 12.27 -1.88 12.00
CA ARG A 246 13.56 -1.33 11.57
C ARG A 246 13.75 0.10 12.02
N ARG A 247 14.94 0.45 12.49
CA ARG A 247 15.34 1.86 12.67
C ARG A 247 15.83 2.44 11.35
N THR A 248 15.17 3.47 10.85
CA THR A 248 15.40 4.01 9.50
C THR A 248 16.31 5.23 9.48
N GLY A 249 16.28 6.06 10.52
CA GLY A 249 17.11 7.27 10.56
C GLY A 249 16.80 8.17 11.75
N LYS A 250 17.31 9.40 11.70
CA LYS A 250 16.99 10.46 12.65
C LYS A 250 16.41 11.66 11.94
N VAL A 251 15.51 12.36 12.61
CA VAL A 251 15.04 13.69 12.21
C VAL A 251 15.19 14.67 13.38
N LYS A 252 15.45 15.95 13.06
CA LYS A 252 15.47 17.02 14.05
C LYS A 252 14.03 17.49 14.30
N VAL A 253 13.57 17.38 15.54
CA VAL A 253 12.26 17.88 15.96
C VAL A 253 12.42 18.96 17.02
N PRO A 254 11.54 19.98 17.08
CA PRO A 254 11.53 20.90 18.20
C PRO A 254 11.35 20.13 19.52
N ALA A 255 12.17 20.45 20.51
CA ALA A 255 12.00 19.97 21.87
C ALA A 255 10.74 20.61 22.43
N ILE A 256 9.77 19.80 22.82
CA ILE A 256 8.47 20.28 23.30
C ILE A 256 8.42 20.13 24.82
N ARG A 257 7.88 21.14 25.52
CA ARG A 257 7.61 21.06 26.95
C ARG A 257 6.40 20.14 27.19
N GLN A 258 6.57 19.11 28.01
CA GLN A 258 5.50 18.14 28.32
C GLN A 258 4.26 18.77 28.99
N THR A 259 4.39 19.91 29.68
CA THR A 259 3.25 20.56 30.37
C THR A 259 2.33 21.30 29.40
N ASP A 260 2.90 22.06 28.45
CA ASP A 260 2.15 23.07 27.69
C ASP A 260 2.19 22.83 26.17
N GLY A 261 2.93 21.82 25.70
CA GLY A 261 3.04 21.49 24.27
C GLY A 261 3.85 22.51 23.44
N THR A 262 4.40 23.55 24.07
CA THR A 262 5.15 24.61 23.39
C THR A 262 6.62 24.22 23.13
N PRO A 263 7.22 24.66 22.01
CA PRO A 263 8.65 24.47 21.77
C PRO A 263 9.51 25.16 22.84
N ILE A 264 10.51 24.45 23.33
CA ILE A 264 11.50 24.97 24.27
C ILE A 264 12.44 25.89 23.47
N MET A 265 12.41 27.17 23.78
CA MET A 265 13.28 28.18 23.17
C MET A 265 14.60 28.29 23.94
N LYS A 266 15.72 28.32 23.22
CA LYS A 266 17.06 28.61 23.74
C LYS A 266 17.73 29.64 22.83
N ASP A 267 18.16 30.75 23.40
CA ASP A 267 18.81 31.85 22.66
C ASP A 267 17.97 32.38 21.48
N GLY A 268 16.65 32.47 21.67
CA GLY A 268 15.70 32.93 20.65
C GLY A 268 15.43 31.93 19.52
N LYS A 269 16.03 30.73 19.55
CA LYS A 269 15.79 29.65 18.58
C LYS A 269 15.15 28.43 19.25
N PRO A 270 14.31 27.65 18.54
CA PRO A 270 13.77 26.41 19.08
C PRO A 270 14.92 25.42 19.30
N LEU A 271 14.98 24.83 20.50
CA LEU A 271 15.90 23.74 20.78
C LEU A 271 15.45 22.53 19.96
N MET A 272 16.35 21.97 19.16
CA MET A 272 16.04 20.81 18.32
C MET A 272 16.61 19.53 18.94
N TRP A 273 15.78 18.49 19.06
CA TRP A 273 16.16 17.15 19.51
C TRP A 273 16.23 16.17 18.35
N ASP A 274 17.08 15.16 18.51
CA ASP A 274 17.11 14.02 17.59
C ASP A 274 15.97 13.07 17.96
N LYS A 275 15.03 12.89 17.03
CA LYS A 275 14.02 11.84 17.09
C LYS A 275 14.43 10.69 16.17
N TRP A 276 14.43 9.47 16.70
CA TRP A 276 14.63 8.27 15.90
C TRP A 276 13.36 7.96 15.10
N LEU A 277 13.53 7.70 13.81
CA LEU A 277 12.49 7.19 12.92
C LEU A 277 12.55 5.66 12.90
N TRP A 278 11.37 5.08 12.88
CA TRP A 278 11.14 3.63 12.87
C TRP A 278 10.21 3.28 11.72
N SER A 279 10.36 2.08 11.18
CA SER A 279 9.48 1.50 10.17
C SER A 279 9.07 0.12 10.64
N ILE A 280 7.79 -0.21 10.51
CA ILE A 280 7.21 -1.50 10.89
C ILE A 280 6.53 -2.09 9.66
N SER A 281 6.79 -3.36 9.37
CA SER A 281 6.09 -4.14 8.35
C SER A 281 5.54 -5.44 8.94
N LYS A 282 4.35 -5.86 8.48
CA LYS A 282 3.72 -7.14 8.82
C LYS A 282 4.08 -8.22 7.80
#